data_AF-A0A9P5KWY5-F1
#
_entry.id   AF-A0A9P5KWY5-F1
#
_cell.length_a   1.000
_cell.length_b   1.000
_cell.length_c   1.000
_cell.angle_alpha   90.00
_cell.angle_beta   90.00
_cell.angle_gamma   90.00
#
_symmetry.space_group_name_H-M   'P 1'
#
loop_
_entity.id
_entity.type
_entity.pdbx_description
1 polymer ?
#
loop_
_entity_poly.entity_id
_entity_poly.type
_entity_poly.pdbx_seq_one_letter_code
_entity_poly.pdbx_strand_id
1 'polypeptide(L)'
;MKILSFTIITLLAWIVPISAVEFDLVSFRLIDPVLSPVVDTKKFNITTKIETYNQTINFVLENNDDLISQDVQIQYPGIHGQANEAGARSDAQVRFTRGSVWMQDTLRGNRENVGWARLAVTQQEDNLLFDGAFTIMGSQYALEFETLDDGLTAMKAHKHESAFTTGSQSSLPSLYPTMPETHLHKRQSWNGWDNEDLTSTIGSTNGCPNTREIANIGIMTDCTYTAGFNSSDSAQRYILNMVNTASVVFENSFNISLAVQNLTISDTECPSSTSDTTAWNVPCSQGDLNTRLQTFSRWRSSVNDENAYWTLLTGCSVSAGEIGVSWIGALCNTGSGSINGGAGANVVARTPDEWQVFA
;
A
#
# COMPACT_ATOMS: atom_id res chain seq x y z
N MET A 1 -28.95 -69.70 -28.88
CA MET A 1 -27.90 -68.68 -29.03
C MET A 1 -28.39 -67.43 -28.30
N LYS A 2 -27.91 -67.20 -27.06
CA LYS A 2 -28.40 -66.13 -26.17
C LYS A 2 -27.68 -64.82 -26.53
N ILE A 3 -28.43 -63.76 -26.81
CA ILE A 3 -27.91 -62.41 -27.03
C ILE A 3 -27.83 -61.75 -25.65
N LEU A 4 -26.61 -61.46 -25.17
CA LEU A 4 -26.39 -60.63 -23.99
C LEU A 4 -26.47 -59.15 -24.40
N SER A 5 -27.37 -58.41 -23.77
CA SER A 5 -27.43 -56.95 -23.83
C SER A 5 -26.48 -56.38 -22.79
N PHE A 6 -25.46 -55.63 -23.21
CA PHE A 6 -24.58 -54.85 -22.32
C PHE A 6 -25.10 -53.42 -22.25
N THR A 7 -25.66 -53.05 -21.09
CA THR A 7 -25.97 -51.67 -20.74
C THR A 7 -24.71 -51.02 -20.17
N ILE A 8 -24.11 -50.09 -20.91
CA ILE A 8 -23.01 -49.24 -20.41
C ILE A 8 -23.65 -48.10 -19.60
N ILE A 9 -23.49 -48.15 -18.28
CA ILE A 9 -23.86 -47.04 -17.38
C ILE A 9 -22.71 -46.04 -17.41
N THR A 10 -22.85 -44.95 -18.16
CA THR A 10 -21.93 -43.81 -18.09
C THR A 10 -22.22 -43.03 -16.81
N LEU A 11 -21.38 -43.21 -15.79
CA LEU A 11 -21.36 -42.41 -14.58
C LEU A 11 -20.75 -41.03 -14.91
N LEU A 12 -21.58 -40.07 -15.32
CA LEU A 12 -21.15 -38.67 -15.34
C LEU A 12 -21.00 -38.21 -13.89
N ALA A 13 -19.77 -38.19 -13.39
CA ALA A 13 -19.43 -37.42 -12.20
C ALA A 13 -19.64 -35.93 -12.54
N TRP A 14 -20.74 -35.37 -12.07
CA TRP A 14 -20.91 -33.93 -12.04
C TRP A 14 -19.88 -33.40 -11.04
N ILE A 15 -18.75 -32.94 -11.56
CA ILE A 15 -17.87 -32.02 -10.84
C ILE A 15 -18.69 -30.75 -10.73
N VAL A 16 -19.49 -30.63 -9.67
CA VAL A 16 -20.09 -29.36 -9.29
C VAL A 16 -18.91 -28.51 -8.84
N PRO A 17 -18.56 -27.43 -9.56
CA PRO A 17 -17.58 -26.49 -9.05
C PRO A 17 -18.11 -26.00 -7.70
N ILE A 18 -17.22 -25.98 -6.71
CA ILE A 18 -17.49 -25.53 -5.35
C ILE A 18 -18.27 -24.22 -5.45
N SER A 19 -19.50 -24.23 -4.94
CA SER A 19 -20.23 -23.00 -4.66
C SER A 19 -19.34 -22.18 -3.74
N ALA A 20 -18.70 -21.16 -4.31
CA ALA A 20 -18.06 -20.10 -3.57
C ALA A 20 -19.11 -19.57 -2.59
N VAL A 21 -18.92 -19.82 -1.30
CA VAL A 21 -19.50 -18.93 -0.30
C VAL A 21 -18.81 -17.61 -0.59
N GLU A 22 -19.55 -16.70 -1.20
CA GLU A 22 -19.09 -15.36 -1.54
C GLU A 22 -18.65 -14.70 -0.24
N PHE A 23 -17.34 -14.72 -0.01
CA PHE A 23 -16.68 -14.14 1.15
C PHE A 23 -16.59 -12.62 0.92
N ASP A 24 -17.73 -11.98 0.64
CA ASP A 24 -17.80 -10.55 0.35
C ASP A 24 -18.18 -9.77 1.61
N LEU A 25 -17.27 -9.78 2.57
CA LEU A 25 -17.40 -8.97 3.77
C LEU A 25 -16.84 -7.58 3.48
N VAL A 26 -17.70 -6.58 3.55
CA VAL A 26 -17.32 -5.17 3.44
C VAL A 26 -16.44 -4.75 4.62
N SER A 27 -16.72 -5.26 5.82
CA SER A 27 -15.83 -5.09 6.98
C SER A 27 -16.08 -6.16 8.04
N PHE A 28 -15.07 -6.44 8.87
CA PHE A 28 -15.19 -7.36 10.00
C PHE A 28 -14.14 -7.07 11.08
N ARG A 29 -14.41 -7.47 12.32
CA ARG A 29 -13.47 -7.32 13.44
C ARG A 29 -12.63 -8.57 13.62
N LEU A 30 -11.35 -8.35 13.94
CA LEU A 30 -10.40 -9.38 14.33
C LEU A 30 -10.31 -9.41 15.86
N ILE A 31 -10.44 -10.61 16.44
CA ILE A 31 -10.42 -10.82 17.90
C ILE A 31 -9.41 -11.90 18.28
N ASP A 32 -8.99 -11.88 19.54
CA ASP A 32 -8.07 -12.82 20.18
C ASP A 32 -6.78 -13.10 19.36
N PRO A 33 -6.01 -12.08 18.93
CA PRO A 33 -4.81 -12.32 18.15
C PRO A 33 -3.72 -12.99 19.00
N VAL A 34 -3.25 -14.16 18.57
CA VAL A 34 -2.19 -14.93 19.25
C VAL A 34 -0.97 -15.06 18.36
N LEU A 35 0.17 -14.53 18.84
CA LEU A 35 1.46 -14.71 18.20
C LEU A 35 2.09 -16.04 18.62
N SER A 36 2.57 -16.82 17.65
CA SER A 36 3.28 -18.07 17.88
C SER A 36 4.51 -18.20 16.97
N PRO A 37 5.72 -18.43 17.50
CA PRO A 37 6.90 -18.61 16.67
C PRO A 37 6.85 -19.92 15.90
N VAL A 38 7.43 -19.96 14.69
CA VAL A 38 7.61 -21.19 13.93
C VAL A 38 9.03 -21.71 14.16
N VAL A 39 9.12 -22.86 14.84
CA VAL A 39 10.39 -23.49 15.24
C VAL A 39 11.33 -23.65 14.04
N ASP A 40 12.62 -23.35 14.27
CA ASP A 40 13.70 -23.46 13.28
C ASP A 40 13.54 -22.61 12.01
N THR A 41 12.70 -21.56 12.06
CA THR A 41 12.55 -20.60 10.95
C THR A 41 12.60 -19.15 11.44
N LYS A 42 12.79 -18.20 10.51
CA LYS A 42 12.60 -16.77 10.78
C LYS A 42 11.11 -16.36 10.83
N LYS A 43 10.19 -17.31 10.66
CA LYS A 43 8.76 -17.05 10.53
C LYS A 43 8.04 -17.15 11.86
N PHE A 44 6.90 -16.48 11.94
CA PHE A 44 5.96 -16.59 13.05
C PHE A 44 4.53 -16.50 12.52
N ASN A 45 3.60 -17.01 13.31
CA ASN A 45 2.18 -16.97 13.00
C ASN A 45 1.47 -15.97 13.89
N ILE A 46 0.56 -15.18 13.33
CA ILE A 46 -0.50 -14.49 14.08
C ILE A 46 -1.81 -15.18 13.76
N THR A 47 -2.43 -15.81 14.76
CA THR A 47 -3.72 -16.48 14.63
C THR A 47 -4.80 -15.61 15.26
N THR A 48 -5.86 -15.30 14.51
CA THR A 48 -6.97 -14.47 15.00
C THR A 48 -8.30 -15.01 14.48
N LYS A 49 -9.40 -14.73 15.19
CA LYS A 49 -10.75 -15.09 14.75
C LYS A 49 -11.44 -13.87 14.17
N ILE A 50 -12.35 -14.12 13.23
CA ILE A 50 -13.30 -13.10 12.79
C ILE A 50 -14.44 -13.07 13.81
N GLU A 51 -14.82 -11.90 14.33
CA GLU A 51 -15.85 -11.81 15.39
C GLU A 51 -17.19 -12.42 14.95
N THR A 52 -17.62 -12.11 13.73
CA THR A 52 -18.94 -12.49 13.21
C THR A 52 -18.99 -13.92 12.68
N TYR A 53 -17.84 -14.47 12.27
CA TYR A 53 -17.75 -15.76 11.61
C TYR A 53 -16.83 -16.63 12.44
N ASN A 54 -17.24 -17.84 12.83
CA ASN A 54 -16.40 -18.77 13.60
C ASN A 54 -15.27 -19.36 12.72
N GLN A 55 -14.51 -18.49 12.06
CA GLN A 55 -13.44 -18.76 11.14
C GLN A 55 -12.18 -18.11 11.66
N THR A 56 -11.09 -18.86 11.52
CA THR A 56 -9.77 -18.46 12.00
C THR A 56 -8.91 -18.08 10.80
N ILE A 57 -8.31 -16.89 10.90
CA ILE A 57 -7.28 -16.41 9.98
C ILE A 57 -5.92 -16.65 10.61
N ASN A 58 -5.00 -17.19 9.83
CA ASN A 58 -3.61 -17.41 10.23
C ASN A 58 -2.70 -16.61 9.30
N PHE A 59 -2.07 -15.58 9.83
CA PHE A 59 -1.00 -14.86 9.14
C PHE A 59 0.32 -15.57 9.37
N VAL A 60 0.96 -16.06 8.31
CA VAL A 60 2.30 -16.65 8.37
C VAL A 60 3.29 -15.61 7.87
N LEU A 61 4.06 -15.01 8.79
CA LEU A 61 4.81 -13.77 8.59
C LEU A 61 6.30 -13.96 8.85
N GLU A 62 7.11 -13.10 8.25
CA GLU A 62 8.53 -12.86 8.56
C GLU A 62 8.80 -11.35 8.58
N ASN A 63 9.92 -10.94 9.19
CA ASN A 63 10.36 -9.55 9.09
C ASN A 63 10.66 -9.21 7.61
N ASN A 64 10.24 -8.02 7.18
CA ASN A 64 10.63 -7.49 5.89
C ASN A 64 11.97 -6.75 6.01
N ASP A 65 13.06 -7.51 5.97
CA ASP A 65 14.43 -7.00 6.12
C ASP A 65 14.85 -6.06 4.96
N ASP A 66 14.10 -6.02 3.86
CA ASP A 66 14.40 -5.19 2.68
C ASP A 66 13.68 -3.83 2.69
N LEU A 67 12.76 -3.59 3.64
CA LEU A 67 11.95 -2.36 3.67
C LEU A 67 12.79 -1.10 3.91
N ILE A 68 13.87 -1.24 4.68
CA ILE A 68 14.75 -0.15 5.08
C ILE A 68 16.14 -0.49 4.57
N SER A 69 16.74 0.42 3.79
CA SER A 69 18.10 0.21 3.29
C SER A 69 19.12 0.18 4.44
N GLN A 70 20.23 -0.53 4.22
CA GLN A 70 21.31 -0.66 5.20
C GLN A 70 21.89 0.71 5.62
N ASP A 71 21.91 1.68 4.70
CA ASP A 71 22.48 3.02 4.90
C ASP A 71 21.40 4.10 5.08
N VAL A 72 20.23 3.74 5.60
CA VAL A 72 19.06 4.64 5.69
C VAL A 72 19.39 5.97 6.38
N GLN A 73 18.90 7.06 5.81
CA GLN A 73 18.99 8.40 6.38
C GLN A 73 17.60 8.91 6.74
N ILE A 74 17.32 9.00 8.05
CA ILE A 74 16.05 9.55 8.56
C ILE A 74 16.33 10.90 9.22
N GLN A 75 15.60 11.94 8.80
CA GLN A 75 15.82 13.32 9.22
C GLN A 75 14.51 13.99 9.63
N TYR A 76 14.57 14.83 10.67
CA TYR A 76 13.47 15.66 11.18
C TYR A 76 13.93 17.12 11.21
N PRO A 77 13.90 17.84 10.06
CA PRO A 77 14.30 19.23 10.01
C PRO A 77 13.32 20.09 10.82
N GLY A 78 13.81 20.76 11.87
CA GLY A 78 13.04 21.76 12.62
C GLY A 78 13.00 23.11 11.91
N ILE A 79 11.96 23.91 12.18
CA ILE A 79 11.71 25.21 11.53
C ILE A 79 12.78 26.27 11.84
N HIS A 80 13.53 26.10 12.94
CA HIS A 80 14.54 27.05 13.42
C HIS A 80 15.95 26.46 13.60
N GLY A 81 16.26 25.32 12.97
CA GLY A 81 17.56 24.66 13.13
C GLY A 81 17.81 24.07 14.53
N GLN A 82 16.82 24.14 15.42
CA GLN A 82 16.74 23.23 16.56
C GLN A 82 16.11 21.94 16.04
N ALA A 83 16.87 20.85 16.04
CA ALA A 83 16.27 19.53 15.90
C ALA A 83 15.20 19.44 16.99
N ASN A 84 13.93 19.30 16.60
CA ASN A 84 12.87 19.11 17.57
C ASN A 84 13.26 17.94 18.46
N GLU A 85 13.25 18.21 19.76
CA GLU A 85 13.58 17.22 20.78
C GLU A 85 12.85 15.93 20.47
N ALA A 86 13.62 14.85 20.45
CA ALA A 86 13.15 13.49 20.28
C ALA A 86 11.82 13.29 20.99
N GLY A 87 10.72 13.35 20.24
CA GLY A 87 9.41 12.95 20.70
C GLY A 87 9.59 11.56 21.29
N ALA A 88 9.16 11.39 22.54
CA ALA A 88 9.39 10.22 23.37
C ALA A 88 9.45 8.94 22.52
N ARG A 89 10.69 8.47 22.30
CA ARG A 89 11.01 7.30 21.47
C ARG A 89 10.09 6.18 21.94
N SER A 90 9.03 5.92 21.17
CA SER A 90 8.04 4.95 21.59
C SER A 90 8.74 3.60 21.69
N ASP A 91 8.90 3.12 22.93
CA ASP A 91 9.68 1.94 23.32
C ASP A 91 9.11 0.63 22.76
N ALA A 92 7.95 0.71 22.10
CA ALA A 92 7.35 -0.39 21.37
C ALA A 92 8.04 -0.55 20.00
N GLN A 93 8.88 -1.57 19.90
CA GLN A 93 9.55 -1.97 18.66
C GLN A 93 8.51 -2.47 17.65
N VAL A 94 8.21 -1.64 16.64
CA VAL A 94 7.35 -2.03 15.52
C VAL A 94 8.12 -2.96 14.57
N ARG A 95 7.53 -4.10 14.23
CA ARG A 95 8.06 -5.05 13.25
C ARG A 95 7.27 -4.93 11.96
N PHE A 96 7.90 -4.42 10.91
CA PHE A 96 7.31 -4.46 9.57
C PHE A 96 7.52 -5.84 8.97
N THR A 97 6.43 -6.45 8.53
CA THR A 97 6.41 -7.86 8.15
C THR A 97 5.85 -8.06 6.77
N ARG A 98 6.18 -9.20 6.19
CA ARG A 98 5.58 -9.72 4.97
C ARG A 98 5.21 -11.17 5.15
N GLY A 99 4.21 -11.64 4.40
CA GLY A 99 3.85 -13.03 4.46
C GLY A 99 2.56 -13.38 3.75
N SER A 100 1.94 -14.45 4.23
CA SER A 100 0.78 -15.09 3.61
C SER A 100 -0.37 -15.24 4.59
N VAL A 101 -1.59 -15.23 4.06
CA VAL A 101 -2.82 -15.43 4.81
C VAL A 101 -3.32 -16.84 4.54
N TRP A 102 -3.62 -17.57 5.62
CA TRP A 102 -4.10 -18.94 5.54
C TRP A 102 -5.42 -19.07 6.31
N MET A 103 -6.35 -19.79 5.71
CA MET A 103 -7.63 -20.14 6.33
C MET A 103 -7.79 -21.65 6.40
N GLN A 104 -8.47 -22.13 7.43
CA GLN A 104 -8.81 -23.54 7.54
C GLN A 104 -10.15 -23.81 6.87
N ASP A 105 -10.16 -24.77 5.94
CA ASP A 105 -11.38 -25.30 5.34
C ASP A 105 -12.16 -26.06 6.42
N THR A 106 -13.37 -25.59 6.72
CA THR A 106 -14.25 -26.16 7.76
C THR A 106 -14.79 -27.54 7.40
N LEU A 107 -14.79 -27.92 6.11
CA LEU A 107 -15.27 -29.20 5.60
C LEU A 107 -14.16 -30.23 5.47
N ARG A 108 -12.96 -29.79 5.03
CA ARG A 108 -11.83 -30.69 4.75
C ARG A 108 -10.77 -30.71 5.83
N GLY A 109 -10.78 -29.73 6.75
CA GLY A 109 -9.79 -29.59 7.82
C GLY A 109 -8.41 -29.13 7.36
N ASN A 110 -8.18 -28.98 6.05
CA ASN A 110 -6.91 -28.53 5.48
C ASN A 110 -6.77 -27.00 5.56
N ARG A 111 -5.53 -26.53 5.70
CA ARG A 111 -5.21 -25.10 5.60
C ARG A 111 -4.92 -24.74 4.14
N GLU A 112 -5.50 -23.67 3.67
CA GLU A 112 -5.32 -23.14 2.32
C GLU A 112 -4.74 -21.73 2.38
N ASN A 113 -3.81 -21.43 1.46
CA ASN A 113 -3.29 -20.08 1.27
C ASN A 113 -4.32 -19.27 0.48
N VAL A 114 -4.85 -18.23 1.10
CA VAL A 114 -5.92 -17.40 0.53
C VAL A 114 -5.46 -15.99 0.18
N GLY A 115 -4.20 -15.63 0.43
CA GLY A 115 -3.67 -14.31 0.09
C GLY A 115 -2.33 -13.97 0.72
N TRP A 116 -1.97 -12.69 0.64
CA TRP A 116 -0.75 -12.10 1.20
C TRP A 116 -1.07 -11.15 2.35
N ALA A 117 -0.09 -10.88 3.22
CA ALA A 117 -0.20 -9.90 4.29
C ALA A 117 1.07 -9.05 4.43
N ARG A 118 0.88 -7.76 4.69
CA ARG A 118 1.92 -6.76 5.00
C ARG A 118 1.48 -6.04 6.27
N LEU A 119 2.08 -6.40 7.40
CA LEU A 119 1.64 -5.92 8.71
C LEU A 119 2.77 -5.21 9.46
N ALA A 120 2.44 -4.08 10.09
CA ALA A 120 3.24 -3.42 11.10
C ALA A 120 2.81 -3.93 12.48
N VAL A 121 3.55 -4.89 13.02
CA VAL A 121 3.21 -5.59 14.26
C VAL A 121 3.85 -4.90 15.45
N THR A 122 3.03 -4.55 16.44
CA THR A 122 3.44 -3.94 17.71
C THR A 122 3.01 -4.85 18.86
N GLN A 123 3.98 -5.25 19.68
CA GLN A 123 3.70 -6.03 20.88
C GLN A 123 3.94 -5.14 22.10
N GLN A 124 2.90 -4.89 22.88
CA GLN A 124 2.97 -4.14 24.13
C GLN A 124 2.45 -5.02 25.26
N GLU A 125 3.36 -5.49 26.13
CA GLU A 125 3.04 -6.41 27.22
C GLU A 125 2.27 -7.64 26.71
N ASP A 126 0.99 -7.75 27.04
CA ASP A 126 0.09 -8.84 26.63
C ASP A 126 -0.79 -8.50 25.41
N ASN A 127 -0.73 -7.26 24.91
CA ASN A 127 -1.53 -6.80 23.76
C ASN A 127 -0.72 -6.90 22.46
N LEU A 128 -1.24 -7.69 21.52
CA LEU A 128 -0.73 -7.78 20.16
C LEU A 128 -1.60 -6.91 19.24
N LEU A 129 -1.05 -5.78 18.82
CA LEU A 129 -1.68 -4.86 17.88
C LEU A 129 -0.93 -4.90 16.55
N PHE A 130 -1.65 -4.84 15.45
CA PHE A 130 -1.02 -4.74 14.14
C PHE A 130 -1.90 -3.93 13.19
N ASP A 131 -1.22 -3.19 12.34
CA ASP A 131 -1.79 -2.37 11.28
C ASP A 131 -1.25 -2.87 9.93
N GLY A 132 -1.83 -2.44 8.82
CA GLY A 132 -1.41 -2.78 7.46
C GLY A 132 -2.52 -3.34 6.61
N ALA A 133 -2.12 -4.08 5.56
CA ALA A 133 -3.03 -4.58 4.56
C ALA A 133 -2.80 -6.06 4.28
N PHE A 134 -3.86 -6.74 3.87
CA PHE A 134 -3.80 -8.13 3.47
C PHE A 134 -4.87 -8.45 2.43
N THR A 135 -4.78 -9.63 1.83
CA THR A 135 -5.79 -10.14 0.90
C THR A 135 -6.39 -11.44 1.39
N ILE A 136 -7.69 -11.63 1.12
CA ILE A 136 -8.40 -12.89 1.26
C ILE A 136 -9.17 -13.13 -0.03
N MET A 137 -8.88 -14.24 -0.70
CA MET A 137 -9.56 -14.68 -1.92
C MET A 137 -9.64 -13.59 -3.01
N GLY A 138 -8.57 -12.80 -3.14
CA GLY A 138 -8.46 -11.72 -4.13
C GLY A 138 -9.05 -10.37 -3.69
N SER A 139 -9.81 -10.32 -2.59
CA SER A 139 -10.27 -9.07 -1.99
C SER A 139 -9.19 -8.51 -1.06
N GLN A 140 -8.93 -7.21 -1.16
CA GLN A 140 -7.98 -6.52 -0.32
C GLN A 140 -8.67 -5.90 0.90
N TYR A 141 -7.97 -5.92 2.03
CA TYR A 141 -8.41 -5.37 3.29
C TYR A 141 -7.34 -4.47 3.89
N ALA A 142 -7.73 -3.31 4.42
CA ALA A 142 -6.91 -2.45 5.27
C ALA A 142 -7.37 -2.60 6.72
N LEU A 143 -6.42 -2.59 7.65
CA LEU A 143 -6.71 -2.60 9.09
C LEU A 143 -6.85 -1.17 9.60
N GLU A 144 -7.84 -0.98 10.45
CA GLU A 144 -8.04 0.26 11.20
C GLU A 144 -8.28 -0.07 12.67
N PHE A 145 -7.81 0.81 13.55
CA PHE A 145 -8.08 0.70 14.98
C PHE A 145 -9.36 1.47 15.32
N GLU A 146 -10.27 0.81 16.02
CA GLU A 146 -11.51 1.38 16.53
C GLU A 146 -11.47 1.39 18.06
N THR A 147 -11.72 2.55 18.67
CA THR A 147 -11.90 2.63 20.13
C THR A 147 -13.33 2.22 20.47
N LEU A 148 -13.48 1.16 21.27
CA LEU A 148 -14.78 0.66 21.74
C LEU A 148 -15.29 1.47 22.94
N ASP A 149 -16.58 1.31 23.24
CA ASP A 149 -17.26 2.01 24.34
C ASP A 149 -16.65 1.73 25.73
N ASP A 150 -15.99 0.58 25.89
CA ASP A 150 -15.26 0.19 27.10
C ASP A 150 -13.82 0.71 27.15
N GLY A 151 -13.40 1.47 26.13
CA GLY A 151 -12.04 2.00 25.98
C GLY A 151 -11.03 1.02 25.39
N LEU A 152 -11.43 -0.21 25.06
CA LEU A 152 -10.56 -1.17 24.38
C LEU A 152 -10.34 -0.78 22.92
N THR A 153 -9.20 -1.16 22.36
CA THR A 153 -8.89 -0.98 20.94
C THR A 153 -9.24 -2.26 20.18
N ALA A 154 -10.18 -2.17 19.24
CA ALA A 154 -10.51 -3.24 18.31
C ALA A 154 -9.74 -3.06 16.99
N MET A 155 -9.37 -4.18 16.37
CA MET A 155 -8.83 -4.19 15.00
C MET A 155 -9.95 -4.52 14.03
N LYS A 156 -10.24 -3.60 13.12
CA LYS A 156 -11.29 -3.75 12.13
C LYS A 156 -10.66 -3.81 10.74
N ALA A 157 -10.95 -4.87 10.01
CA ALA A 157 -10.60 -5.00 8.62
C ALA A 157 -11.71 -4.40 7.76
N HIS A 158 -11.35 -3.46 6.89
CA HIS A 158 -12.24 -2.86 5.90
C HIS A 158 -11.82 -3.31 4.51
N LYS A 159 -12.77 -3.83 3.75
CA LYS A 159 -12.55 -4.21 2.36
C LYS A 159 -12.27 -2.94 1.57
N HIS A 160 -11.19 -2.97 0.81
CA HIS A 160 -10.90 -1.94 -0.17
C HIS A 160 -11.82 -2.12 -1.38
N GLU A 161 -12.67 -1.14 -1.68
CA GLU A 161 -13.41 -1.14 -2.94
C GLU A 161 -12.45 -0.84 -4.08
N SER A 162 -12.23 -1.83 -4.96
CA SER A 162 -11.56 -1.57 -6.23
C SER A 162 -12.45 -0.63 -7.04
N ALA A 163 -11.95 0.58 -7.34
CA ALA A 163 -12.57 1.49 -8.32
C ALA A 163 -12.66 0.89 -9.75
N PHE A 164 -12.15 -0.33 -9.94
CA PHE A 164 -12.30 -1.11 -11.15
C PHE A 164 -13.52 -2.01 -11.06
N THR A 165 -14.68 -1.49 -11.47
CA THR A 165 -15.75 -2.36 -11.95
C THR A 165 -15.26 -3.04 -13.23
N THR A 166 -14.80 -4.28 -13.12
CA THR A 166 -14.62 -5.15 -14.28
C THR A 166 -15.97 -5.27 -14.97
N GLY A 167 -16.11 -4.60 -16.12
CA GLY A 167 -17.32 -4.67 -16.92
C GLY A 167 -17.72 -6.11 -17.19
N SER A 168 -18.98 -6.39 -16.84
CA SER A 168 -19.89 -7.35 -17.46
C SER A 168 -20.53 -8.32 -16.46
N GLN A 169 -21.65 -7.90 -15.87
CA GLN A 169 -22.84 -8.73 -15.77
C GLN A 169 -24.08 -7.84 -15.88
N SER A 170 -24.75 -7.91 -17.03
CA SER A 170 -26.05 -7.29 -17.23
C SER A 170 -27.15 -8.16 -16.59
N SER A 171 -28.01 -7.55 -15.77
CA SER A 171 -29.45 -7.87 -15.76
C SER A 171 -30.28 -6.81 -15.01
N LEU A 172 -30.70 -5.77 -15.76
CA LEU A 172 -31.92 -4.94 -15.61
C LEU A 172 -32.08 -3.98 -14.41
N PRO A 173 -32.87 -2.88 -14.59
CA PRO A 173 -32.52 -1.55 -14.07
C PRO A 173 -33.20 -1.18 -12.75
N SER A 174 -32.43 -0.62 -11.82
CA SER A 174 -32.96 0.09 -10.65
C SER A 174 -33.32 1.52 -11.04
N LEU A 175 -34.57 1.91 -10.76
CA LEU A 175 -35.10 3.26 -10.87
C LEU A 175 -34.83 4.02 -9.55
N TYR A 176 -34.05 5.10 -9.64
CA TYR A 176 -33.77 6.16 -8.64
C TYR A 176 -32.75 5.87 -7.51
N PRO A 177 -32.03 6.90 -7.02
CA PRO A 177 -30.98 7.63 -7.69
C PRO A 177 -29.65 7.37 -6.97
N THR A 178 -28.85 6.43 -7.44
CA THR A 178 -27.44 6.35 -7.04
C THR A 178 -26.67 7.40 -7.83
N MET A 179 -26.32 8.50 -7.16
CA MET A 179 -25.09 9.20 -7.52
C MET A 179 -24.13 9.04 -6.35
N PRO A 180 -23.20 8.11 -6.50
CA PRO A 180 -21.81 8.48 -6.37
C PRO A 180 -21.04 7.91 -7.55
N GLU A 181 -20.65 8.78 -8.47
CA GLU A 181 -19.45 8.67 -9.31
C GLU A 181 -19.54 9.75 -10.37
N THR A 182 -18.80 10.85 -10.17
CA THR A 182 -18.49 11.76 -11.28
C THR A 182 -17.00 12.08 -11.25
N HIS A 183 -16.24 11.08 -11.73
CA HIS A 183 -14.95 11.17 -12.40
C HIS A 183 -13.68 10.97 -11.57
N LEU A 184 -13.17 9.72 -11.54
CA LEU A 184 -11.74 9.42 -11.47
C LEU A 184 -11.19 9.17 -12.89
N HIS A 185 -10.61 10.20 -13.52
CA HIS A 185 -9.76 10.08 -14.72
C HIS A 185 -8.63 11.14 -14.64
N LYS A 186 -7.34 10.90 -14.95
CA LYS A 186 -6.67 9.86 -15.75
C LYS A 186 -5.43 9.30 -15.05
N ARG A 187 -5.12 8.02 -15.31
CA ARG A 187 -3.84 7.37 -14.95
C ARG A 187 -2.67 7.76 -15.87
N GLN A 188 -2.92 8.41 -17.02
CA GLN A 188 -1.92 9.05 -17.89
C GLN A 188 -2.60 10.18 -18.71
N SER A 189 -2.07 11.41 -18.68
CA SER A 189 -2.59 12.50 -19.53
C SER A 189 -1.89 12.48 -20.89
N TRP A 190 -2.59 11.92 -21.88
CA TRP A 190 -2.16 11.76 -23.26
C TRP A 190 -2.36 13.04 -24.10
N ASN A 191 -1.32 13.46 -24.81
CA ASN A 191 -1.41 14.42 -25.91
C ASN A 191 -1.33 13.61 -27.22
N GLY A 192 -2.34 13.72 -28.09
CA GLY A 192 -2.56 12.82 -29.24
C GLY A 192 -1.55 12.86 -30.40
N TRP A 193 -0.30 13.25 -30.17
CA TRP A 193 0.73 13.45 -31.19
C TRP A 193 1.87 12.43 -31.13
N ASP A 194 2.09 11.78 -29.99
CA ASP A 194 2.97 10.59 -29.91
C ASP A 194 2.12 9.33 -30.12
N ASN A 195 2.71 8.14 -30.31
CA ASN A 195 1.98 6.91 -30.64
C ASN A 195 2.41 5.77 -29.71
N GLU A 196 2.24 5.98 -28.40
CA GLU A 196 2.68 5.14 -27.28
C GLU A 196 1.48 4.71 -26.44
N ASP A 197 0.51 4.05 -27.06
CA ASP A 197 -0.54 3.34 -26.34
C ASP A 197 0.04 2.08 -25.68
N LEU A 198 0.34 2.19 -24.39
CA LEU A 198 0.92 1.09 -23.60
C LEU A 198 -0.12 0.02 -23.21
N THR A 199 -1.40 0.17 -23.56
CA THR A 199 -2.44 -0.81 -23.20
C THR A 199 -2.13 -2.22 -23.70
N SER A 200 -1.53 -2.31 -24.90
CA SER A 200 -1.12 -3.58 -25.50
C SER A 200 0.04 -4.28 -24.77
N THR A 201 0.72 -3.59 -23.85
CA THR A 201 1.86 -4.11 -23.09
C THR A 201 1.53 -4.42 -21.63
N ILE A 202 0.29 -4.16 -21.18
CA ILE A 202 -0.15 -4.47 -19.82
C ILE A 202 0.03 -5.97 -19.55
N GLY A 203 0.81 -6.29 -18.51
CA GLY A 203 1.13 -7.66 -18.12
C GLY A 203 2.33 -8.28 -18.85
N SER A 204 2.99 -7.57 -19.75
CA SER A 204 4.25 -8.01 -20.36
C SER A 204 5.41 -7.82 -19.37
N THR A 205 6.15 -8.89 -19.09
CA THR A 205 7.35 -8.85 -18.22
C THR A 205 8.65 -8.73 -19.03
N ASN A 206 8.55 -8.42 -20.32
CA ASN A 206 9.72 -8.27 -21.19
C ASN A 206 10.58 -7.09 -20.69
N GLY A 207 11.85 -7.36 -20.38
CA GLY A 207 12.77 -6.40 -19.77
C GLY A 207 12.79 -6.37 -18.25
N CYS A 208 11.91 -7.12 -17.57
CA CYS A 208 11.95 -7.23 -16.10
C CYS A 208 13.18 -8.05 -15.66
N PRO A 209 13.80 -7.71 -14.51
CA PRO A 209 14.90 -8.48 -13.95
C PRO A 209 14.56 -9.94 -13.72
N ASN A 210 15.46 -10.85 -14.15
CA ASN A 210 15.35 -12.28 -13.86
C ASN A 210 15.77 -12.62 -12.43
N THR A 211 16.49 -11.70 -11.79
CA THR A 211 16.93 -11.76 -10.39
C THR A 211 16.22 -10.69 -9.60
N ARG A 212 16.05 -10.93 -8.30
CA ARG A 212 15.43 -9.96 -7.41
C ARG A 212 16.31 -8.72 -7.32
N GLU A 213 15.73 -7.55 -7.56
CA GLU A 213 16.39 -6.26 -7.42
C GLU A 213 15.76 -5.43 -6.29
N ILE A 214 16.49 -4.45 -5.76
CA ILE A 214 16.00 -3.52 -4.74
C ILE A 214 16.03 -2.11 -5.33
N ALA A 215 14.88 -1.45 -5.38
CA ALA A 215 14.77 -0.04 -5.72
C ALA A 215 14.80 0.80 -4.44
N ASN A 216 15.92 1.49 -4.23
CA ASN A 216 16.07 2.45 -3.16
C ASN A 216 15.26 3.70 -3.47
N ILE A 217 14.44 4.16 -2.52
CA ILE A 217 13.53 5.30 -2.71
C ILE A 217 13.78 6.35 -1.62
N GLY A 218 13.59 7.61 -2.02
CA GLY A 218 13.57 8.73 -1.09
C GLY A 218 12.14 9.20 -0.84
N ILE A 219 11.84 9.60 0.39
CA ILE A 219 10.52 10.13 0.75
C ILE A 219 10.71 11.41 1.56
N MET A 220 9.92 12.43 1.24
CA MET A 220 9.81 13.65 2.00
C MET A 220 8.35 13.93 2.35
N THR A 221 8.09 14.42 3.56
CA THR A 221 6.77 14.97 3.92
C THR A 221 6.81 16.48 3.94
N ASP A 222 5.79 17.14 3.40
CA ASP A 222 5.58 18.55 3.72
C ASP A 222 4.91 18.73 5.08
N CYS A 223 4.87 19.98 5.53
CA CYS A 223 4.26 20.37 6.80
C CYS A 223 2.79 19.94 6.92
N THR A 224 2.04 20.02 5.83
CA THR A 224 0.61 19.69 5.84
C THR A 224 0.37 18.19 5.96
N TYR A 225 1.26 17.36 5.41
CA TYR A 225 1.22 15.92 5.59
C TYR A 225 1.52 15.56 7.05
N THR A 226 2.63 16.08 7.60
CA THR A 226 2.99 15.81 9.01
C THR A 226 1.92 16.30 9.98
N ALA A 227 1.29 17.45 9.71
CA ALA A 227 0.19 17.98 10.53
C ALA A 227 -1.04 17.05 10.60
N GLY A 228 -1.17 16.09 9.68
CA GLY A 228 -2.20 15.05 9.73
C GLY A 228 -1.94 13.92 10.74
N PHE A 229 -0.82 13.98 11.48
CA PHE A 229 -0.40 12.96 12.43
C PHE A 229 -0.22 13.52 13.83
N ASN A 230 -0.36 12.66 14.83
CA ASN A 230 -0.19 13.04 16.24
C ASN A 230 1.29 13.29 16.62
N SER A 231 2.22 12.70 15.87
CA SER A 231 3.67 12.85 16.07
C SER A 231 4.45 12.46 14.81
N SER A 232 5.70 12.94 14.69
CA SER A 232 6.59 12.52 13.60
C SER A 232 6.88 11.02 13.62
N ASP A 233 6.89 10.38 14.80
CA ASP A 233 7.00 8.91 14.92
C ASP A 233 5.79 8.20 14.31
N SER A 234 4.58 8.71 14.55
CA SER A 234 3.37 8.14 13.94
C SER A 234 3.34 8.33 12.41
N ALA A 235 3.82 9.49 11.93
CA ALA A 235 4.00 9.73 10.49
C ALA A 235 5.02 8.74 9.88
N GLN A 236 6.18 8.58 10.52
CA GLN A 236 7.20 7.62 10.06
C GLN A 236 6.65 6.20 9.97
N ARG A 237 5.97 5.73 11.02
CA ARG A 237 5.39 4.38 11.05
C ARG A 237 4.39 4.17 9.93
N TYR A 238 3.52 5.15 9.71
CA TYR A 238 2.53 5.12 8.65
C TYR A 238 3.19 5.06 7.26
N ILE A 239 4.19 5.91 7.01
CA ILE A 239 4.95 5.92 5.75
C ILE A 239 5.65 4.58 5.50
N LEU A 240 6.31 4.01 6.50
CA LEU A 240 6.97 2.71 6.36
C LEU A 240 5.95 1.59 6.09
N ASN A 241 4.77 1.65 6.71
CA ASN A 241 3.70 0.69 6.45
C ASN A 241 3.11 0.84 5.03
N MET A 242 2.96 2.08 4.55
CA MET A 242 2.56 2.39 3.17
C MET A 242 3.55 1.76 2.18
N VAL A 243 4.87 1.98 2.35
CA VAL A 243 5.90 1.41 1.47
C VAL A 243 5.91 -0.12 1.54
N ASN A 244 5.79 -0.68 2.75
CA ASN A 244 5.73 -2.13 2.94
C ASN A 244 4.54 -2.75 2.19
N THR A 245 3.40 -2.08 2.22
CA THR A 245 2.19 -2.50 1.49
C THR A 245 2.39 -2.35 -0.01
N ALA A 246 2.83 -1.20 -0.49
CA ALA A 246 3.04 -0.94 -1.92
C ALA A 246 4.05 -1.91 -2.55
N SER A 247 5.13 -2.26 -1.84
CA SER A 247 6.20 -3.15 -2.31
C SER A 247 5.66 -4.51 -2.78
N VAL A 248 4.55 -5.02 -2.23
CA VAL A 248 4.00 -6.33 -2.65
C VAL A 248 3.62 -6.37 -4.13
N VAL A 249 3.18 -5.24 -4.70
CA VAL A 249 2.79 -5.15 -6.11
C VAL A 249 4.02 -5.25 -7.00
N PHE A 250 5.12 -4.58 -6.62
CA PHE A 250 6.38 -4.58 -7.35
C PHE A 250 7.12 -5.90 -7.24
N GLU A 251 7.09 -6.51 -6.04
CA GLU A 251 7.70 -7.81 -5.78
C GLU A 251 7.07 -8.88 -6.67
N ASN A 252 5.73 -8.89 -6.76
CA ASN A 252 5.00 -9.89 -7.53
C ASN A 252 5.02 -9.63 -9.05
N SER A 253 5.05 -8.36 -9.48
CA SER A 253 4.93 -8.00 -10.90
C SER A 253 6.28 -7.91 -11.61
N PHE A 254 7.28 -7.37 -10.91
CA PHE A 254 8.56 -6.96 -11.52
C PHE A 254 9.78 -7.61 -10.86
N ASN A 255 9.60 -8.42 -9.81
CA ASN A 255 10.69 -8.97 -9.02
C ASN A 255 11.57 -7.86 -8.39
N ILE A 256 10.95 -6.72 -8.05
CA ILE A 256 11.59 -5.55 -7.45
C ILE A 256 11.02 -5.33 -6.06
N SER A 257 11.87 -5.14 -5.06
CA SER A 257 11.47 -4.71 -3.72
C SER A 257 11.74 -3.22 -3.53
N LEU A 258 10.82 -2.51 -2.88
CA LEU A 258 11.00 -1.10 -2.55
C LEU A 258 11.67 -0.96 -1.19
N ALA A 259 12.76 -0.20 -1.12
CA ALA A 259 13.51 0.04 0.11
C ALA A 259 13.61 1.53 0.40
N VAL A 260 13.22 1.96 1.60
CA VAL A 260 13.39 3.35 2.03
C VAL A 260 14.86 3.60 2.34
N GLN A 261 15.49 4.46 1.54
CA GLN A 261 16.88 4.87 1.68
C GLN A 261 17.00 6.25 2.33
N ASN A 262 16.09 7.16 1.99
CA ASN A 262 16.02 8.49 2.58
C ASN A 262 14.60 8.79 3.04
N LEU A 263 14.46 9.32 4.26
CA LEU A 263 13.19 9.76 4.79
C LEU A 263 13.37 11.09 5.52
N THR A 264 12.71 12.13 5.02
CA THR A 264 12.68 13.45 5.66
C THR A 264 11.26 13.77 6.09
N ILE A 265 11.04 13.94 7.40
CA ILE A 265 9.74 14.28 7.95
C ILE A 265 9.77 15.73 8.43
N SER A 266 9.12 16.62 7.68
CA SER A 266 9.04 18.04 8.03
C SER A 266 8.23 18.26 9.31
N ASP A 267 8.46 19.39 9.96
CA ASP A 267 7.63 19.91 11.06
C ASP A 267 6.16 20.06 10.66
N THR A 268 5.22 20.03 11.62
CA THR A 268 3.78 20.24 11.38
C THR A 268 3.47 21.69 10.98
N GLU A 269 4.27 22.65 11.41
CA GLU A 269 4.13 24.05 11.04
C GLU A 269 4.85 24.36 9.73
N CYS A 270 4.14 24.99 8.79
CA CYS A 270 4.76 25.37 7.52
C CYS A 270 5.68 26.58 7.71
N PRO A 271 6.87 26.58 7.09
CA PRO A 271 7.82 27.69 7.21
C PRO A 271 7.26 28.98 6.60
N SER A 272 7.52 30.12 7.24
CA SER A 272 7.09 31.45 6.76
C SER A 272 7.90 31.97 5.57
N SER A 273 9.09 31.40 5.36
CA SER A 273 9.95 31.64 4.19
C SER A 273 10.66 30.35 3.80
N THR A 274 10.85 30.12 2.51
CA THR A 274 11.52 28.92 1.99
C THR A 274 12.84 29.30 1.30
N SER A 275 13.75 28.32 1.24
CA SER A 275 14.98 28.39 0.45
C SER A 275 14.88 27.48 -0.76
N ASP A 276 15.84 27.53 -1.69
CA ASP A 276 15.88 26.61 -2.83
C ASP A 276 15.88 25.12 -2.41
N THR A 277 16.41 24.81 -1.23
CA THR A 277 16.47 23.43 -0.69
C THR A 277 15.19 22.96 -0.01
N THR A 278 14.28 23.89 0.33
CA THR A 278 13.04 23.63 1.09
C THR A 278 11.79 24.22 0.42
N ALA A 279 11.90 24.68 -0.83
CA ALA A 279 10.81 25.30 -1.58
C ALA A 279 9.58 24.40 -1.76
N TRP A 280 9.75 23.08 -1.63
CA TRP A 280 8.69 22.08 -1.68
C TRP A 280 7.86 22.00 -0.38
N ASN A 281 8.35 22.54 0.74
CA ASN A 281 7.66 22.51 2.04
C ASN A 281 6.81 23.79 2.23
N VAL A 282 5.60 23.80 1.68
CA VAL A 282 4.70 24.97 1.65
C VAL A 282 3.25 24.59 1.99
N PRO A 283 2.43 25.52 2.51
CA PRO A 283 1.02 25.25 2.81
C PRO A 283 0.19 25.01 1.54
N CYS A 284 -0.99 24.41 1.67
CA CYS A 284 -1.87 24.06 0.53
C CYS A 284 -2.37 25.26 -0.29
N SER A 285 -2.29 26.48 0.26
CA SER A 285 -2.61 27.71 -0.49
C SER A 285 -1.57 28.07 -1.56
N GLN A 286 -0.38 27.45 -1.52
CA GLN A 286 0.76 27.75 -2.41
C GLN A 286 0.87 26.73 -3.57
N GLY A 287 -0.22 26.52 -4.29
CA GLY A 287 -0.25 25.72 -5.51
C GLY A 287 -0.84 24.32 -5.35
N ASP A 288 -1.17 23.73 -6.50
CA ASP A 288 -1.72 22.39 -6.65
C ASP A 288 -0.64 21.30 -6.74
N LEU A 289 -1.05 20.05 -6.94
CA LEU A 289 -0.13 18.91 -7.07
C LEU A 289 0.87 19.08 -8.23
N ASN A 290 0.45 19.65 -9.36
CA ASN A 290 1.34 19.93 -10.49
C ASN A 290 2.42 20.96 -10.14
N THR A 291 2.04 22.04 -9.47
CA THR A 291 2.97 23.07 -8.99
C THR A 291 3.98 22.49 -8.00
N ARG A 292 3.50 21.63 -7.10
CA ARG A 292 4.33 20.89 -6.14
C ARG A 292 5.29 19.94 -6.84
N LEU A 293 4.84 19.20 -7.85
CA LEU A 293 5.70 18.31 -8.64
C LEU A 293 6.81 19.08 -9.33
N GLN A 294 6.50 20.19 -9.99
CA GLN A 294 7.52 21.02 -10.65
C GLN A 294 8.55 21.55 -9.64
N THR A 295 8.08 22.02 -8.49
CA THR A 295 8.95 22.55 -7.42
C THR A 295 9.84 21.44 -6.83
N PHE A 296 9.25 20.29 -6.51
CA PHE A 296 9.97 19.14 -5.98
C PHE A 296 10.95 18.55 -7.00
N SER A 297 10.60 18.56 -8.29
CA SER A 297 11.49 18.12 -9.37
C SER A 297 12.72 19.00 -9.52
N ARG A 298 12.60 20.32 -9.29
CA ARG A 298 13.76 21.23 -9.26
C ARG A 298 14.69 20.88 -8.11
N TRP A 299 14.13 20.60 -6.92
CA TRP A 299 14.92 20.11 -5.79
C TRP A 299 15.58 18.77 -6.11
N ARG A 300 14.85 17.79 -6.65
CA ARG A 300 15.39 16.48 -7.05
C ARG A 300 16.56 16.62 -8.02
N SER A 301 16.49 17.60 -8.93
CA SER A 301 17.53 17.94 -9.91
C SER A 301 18.81 18.51 -9.30
N SER A 302 18.75 18.98 -8.05
CA SER A 302 19.92 19.43 -7.30
C SER A 302 20.59 18.31 -6.50
N VAL A 303 19.94 17.15 -6.35
CA VAL A 303 20.42 16.03 -5.54
C VAL A 303 21.09 14.98 -6.41
N ASN A 304 22.35 14.65 -6.06
CA ASN A 304 23.09 13.56 -6.68
C ASN A 304 23.12 12.35 -5.72
N ASP A 305 22.24 11.39 -5.96
CA ASP A 305 22.10 10.15 -5.19
C ASP A 305 21.82 8.96 -6.14
N GLU A 306 21.67 7.77 -5.57
CA GLU A 306 21.35 6.53 -6.29
C GLU A 306 19.89 6.09 -6.09
N ASN A 307 19.02 6.98 -5.60
CA ASN A 307 17.61 6.65 -5.41
C ASN A 307 16.92 6.52 -6.76
N ALA A 308 16.15 5.45 -6.91
CA ALA A 308 15.32 5.18 -8.08
C ALA A 308 14.33 6.32 -8.33
N TYR A 309 13.71 6.86 -7.28
CA TYR A 309 12.90 8.07 -7.33
C TYR A 309 12.71 8.67 -5.94
N TRP A 310 12.12 9.86 -5.91
CA TRP A 310 11.71 10.55 -4.68
C TRP A 310 10.22 10.84 -4.67
N THR A 311 9.56 10.60 -3.54
CA THR A 311 8.15 10.96 -3.34
C THR A 311 8.02 12.13 -2.37
N LEU A 312 7.28 13.16 -2.75
CA LEU A 312 6.78 14.16 -1.82
C LEU A 312 5.37 13.77 -1.35
N LEU A 313 5.21 13.51 -0.07
CA LEU A 313 3.93 13.28 0.59
C LEU A 313 3.37 14.61 1.08
N THR A 314 2.14 14.92 0.69
CA THR A 314 1.47 16.20 1.01
C THR A 314 0.09 15.97 1.62
N GLY A 315 -0.29 16.80 2.59
CA GLY A 315 -1.67 16.84 3.12
C GLY A 315 -2.63 17.58 2.19
N CYS A 316 -2.11 18.17 1.11
CA CYS A 316 -2.88 18.96 0.17
C CYS A 316 -3.52 18.07 -0.88
N SER A 317 -4.84 17.97 -0.84
CA SER A 317 -5.65 17.40 -1.92
C SER A 317 -6.25 18.51 -2.78
N VAL A 318 -6.49 18.20 -4.06
CA VAL A 318 -7.33 19.05 -4.92
C VAL A 318 -8.79 18.59 -4.81
N SER A 319 -9.73 19.49 -5.09
CA SER A 319 -11.18 19.23 -5.03
C SER A 319 -11.71 18.26 -6.11
N ALA A 320 -10.83 17.61 -6.88
CA ALA A 320 -11.19 16.87 -8.10
C ALA A 320 -10.54 15.49 -8.22
N GLY A 321 -10.51 14.69 -7.15
CA GLY A 321 -10.16 13.25 -7.23
C GLY A 321 -8.72 12.90 -7.64
N GLU A 322 -7.87 13.88 -7.94
CA GLU A 322 -6.44 13.69 -8.17
C GLU A 322 -5.73 13.57 -6.81
N ILE A 323 -5.14 12.40 -6.59
CA ILE A 323 -4.47 12.05 -5.33
C ILE A 323 -2.95 11.85 -5.51
N GLY A 324 -2.44 12.02 -6.73
CA GLY A 324 -1.01 11.99 -7.00
C GLY A 324 -0.66 12.32 -8.45
N VAL A 325 0.58 12.75 -8.67
CA VAL A 325 1.11 13.13 -9.99
C VAL A 325 2.59 12.76 -10.10
N SER A 326 3.02 12.30 -11.27
CA SER A 326 4.39 11.85 -11.54
C SER A 326 4.80 12.13 -12.99
N TRP A 327 6.10 12.13 -13.24
CA TRP A 327 6.66 12.10 -14.59
C TRP A 327 6.69 10.68 -15.15
N ILE A 328 6.23 10.51 -16.38
CA ILE A 328 6.27 9.23 -17.08
C ILE A 328 7.71 8.92 -17.48
N GLY A 329 8.18 7.69 -17.22
CA GLY A 329 9.50 7.22 -17.67
C GLY A 329 10.70 7.87 -16.97
N ALA A 330 10.49 8.48 -15.80
CA ALA A 330 11.52 9.24 -15.08
C ALA A 330 12.29 8.43 -14.01
N LEU A 331 12.05 7.11 -13.93
CA LEU A 331 12.75 6.25 -12.97
C LEU A 331 14.27 6.36 -13.16
N CYS A 332 15.01 6.46 -12.06
CA CYS A 332 16.46 6.65 -11.98
C CYS A 332 16.98 7.92 -12.66
N ASN A 333 16.09 8.86 -13.05
CA ASN A 333 16.49 10.11 -13.67
C ASN A 333 16.71 11.18 -12.60
N THR A 334 17.92 11.72 -12.48
CA THR A 334 18.18 12.81 -11.54
C THR A 334 17.68 14.16 -12.06
N GLY A 335 17.23 14.30 -13.31
CA GLY A 335 16.69 15.55 -13.86
C GLY A 335 17.74 16.57 -14.32
N SER A 336 19.01 16.19 -14.35
CA SER A 336 20.13 17.07 -14.71
C SER A 336 20.22 17.45 -16.21
N GLY A 337 19.22 17.18 -17.05
CA GLY A 337 19.35 17.48 -18.49
C GLY A 337 18.20 17.24 -19.47
N SER A 338 16.95 17.64 -19.22
CA SER A 338 15.98 17.68 -20.32
C SER A 338 14.86 18.70 -20.18
N ILE A 339 14.65 19.44 -21.28
CA ILE A 339 13.50 20.31 -21.55
C ILE A 339 12.18 19.50 -21.65
N ASN A 340 12.23 18.16 -21.73
CA ASN A 340 11.08 17.29 -21.97
C ASN A 340 11.03 16.01 -21.10
N GLY A 341 11.82 15.90 -20.03
CA GLY A 341 11.84 14.71 -19.17
C GLY A 341 12.07 15.09 -17.73
N GLY A 342 11.09 14.85 -16.86
CA GLY A 342 11.17 15.23 -15.47
C GLY A 342 12.15 14.38 -14.66
N ALA A 343 12.56 14.91 -13.52
CA ALA A 343 13.33 14.16 -12.54
C ALA A 343 12.47 13.00 -12.00
N GLY A 344 13.10 11.92 -11.53
CA GLY A 344 12.47 10.77 -10.87
C GLY A 344 11.83 11.22 -9.56
N ALA A 345 10.67 11.85 -9.69
CA ALA A 345 9.97 12.55 -8.63
C ALA A 345 8.46 12.42 -8.85
N ASN A 346 7.73 12.18 -7.77
CA ASN A 346 6.28 12.21 -7.73
C ASN A 346 5.77 12.93 -6.48
N VAL A 347 4.50 13.33 -6.51
CA VAL A 347 3.80 13.93 -5.37
C VAL A 347 2.54 13.12 -5.11
N VAL A 348 2.29 12.79 -3.84
CA VAL A 348 1.13 11.98 -3.43
C VAL A 348 0.43 12.68 -2.28
N ALA A 349 -0.87 12.87 -2.43
CA ALA A 349 -1.73 13.44 -1.41
C ALA A 349 -2.15 12.38 -0.39
N ARG A 350 -2.23 12.78 0.88
CA ARG A 350 -2.66 11.91 1.97
C ARG A 350 -4.08 11.42 1.76
N THR A 351 -4.23 10.11 1.65
CA THR A 351 -5.52 9.42 1.56
C THR A 351 -5.39 8.05 2.23
N PRO A 352 -6.49 7.37 2.60
CA PRO A 352 -6.42 5.99 3.04
C PRO A 352 -5.74 5.05 2.03
N ASP A 353 -5.73 5.43 0.75
CA ASP A 353 -5.29 4.61 -0.39
C ASP A 353 -3.96 5.06 -1.00
N GLU A 354 -3.21 5.89 -0.29
CA GLU A 354 -1.96 6.48 -0.82
C GLU A 354 -0.93 5.43 -1.27
N TRP A 355 -0.94 4.24 -0.66
CA TRP A 355 -0.07 3.13 -1.07
C TRP A 355 -0.33 2.64 -2.51
N GLN A 356 -1.53 2.85 -3.07
CA GLN A 356 -1.89 2.46 -4.44
C GLN A 356 -1.31 3.38 -5.51
N VAL A 357 -0.99 4.61 -5.13
CA VAL A 357 -0.50 5.67 -6.02
C VAL A 357 0.92 6.11 -5.69
N PHE A 358 1.49 5.55 -4.62
CA PHE A 358 2.82 5.88 -4.11
C PHE A 358 3.95 5.69 -5.13
N ALA A 359 3.86 4.64 -5.95
CA ALA A 359 4.94 4.13 -6.79
C ALA A 359 4.46 3.72 -8.17
#